data_AF-A0A7S0HQ87-F1
#
_entry.id   AF-A0A7S0HQ87-F1
#
_cell.length_a   1.000
_cell.length_b   1.000
_cell.length_c   1.000
_cell.angle_alpha   90.00
_cell.angle_beta   90.00
_cell.angle_gamma   90.00
#
_symmetry.space_group_name_H-M   'P 1'
#
loop_
_entity.id
_entity.type
_entity.pdbx_description
1 polymer ?
#
loop_
_entity_poly.entity_id
_entity_poly.type
_entity_poly.pdbx_seq_one_letter_code
_entity_poly.pdbx_strand_id
1 'polypeptide(L)'
;EKGKALWKPDSKTLVLYLTCCLECNKDISFSFDLWNPKNCSQAGQTISIGTWNGGYNNVPIDSFQMTSTDILMVEQPMFLHTSVESTSKIPCDLSNYTVKLSSNVRIPTNTKITITGFSDGRLKFLSVNATGNESSTCTSRVLMDVVVINNSTDSKETISIEGHWNASTELITFDMPQELRTDHRLEVKFQLYNPASPFSGSTSKVKAMLCDSCQFTDAKLGNILEVSSIGFTTKEIWQSSPWPCCDNNQITVSLVSNVSLLSSCSPTLTITGLRDAIVNASTINV
;
A
#
# COMPACT_ATOMS: atom_id res chain seq x y z
N GLU A 1 47.34 -15.66 -10.18
CA GLU A 1 46.38 -16.20 -11.15
C GLU A 1 45.00 -16.24 -10.52
N LYS A 2 43.91 -16.16 -11.30
CA LYS A 2 42.56 -16.36 -10.75
C LYS A 2 42.36 -17.86 -10.49
N GLY A 3 42.06 -18.23 -9.25
CA GLY A 3 41.71 -19.61 -8.90
C GLY A 3 40.47 -20.11 -9.65
N LYS A 4 40.29 -21.43 -9.75
CA LYS A 4 39.10 -22.03 -10.38
C LYS A 4 38.24 -22.69 -9.30
N ALA A 5 36.92 -22.64 -9.47
CA ALA A 5 35.96 -23.33 -8.60
C ALA A 5 34.85 -23.97 -9.43
N LEU A 6 34.30 -25.08 -8.96
CA LEU A 6 33.16 -25.79 -9.55
C LEU A 6 32.05 -25.94 -8.52
N TRP A 7 30.89 -25.33 -8.81
CA TRP A 7 29.67 -25.58 -8.06
C TRP A 7 29.03 -26.90 -8.51
N LYS A 8 28.71 -27.79 -7.57
CA LYS A 8 28.01 -29.05 -7.80
C LYS A 8 26.57 -28.93 -7.30
N PRO A 9 25.57 -28.75 -8.19
CA PRO A 9 24.20 -28.46 -7.79
C PRO A 9 23.51 -29.59 -7.01
N ASP A 10 23.85 -30.84 -7.29
CA ASP A 10 23.20 -32.02 -6.70
C ASP A 10 23.61 -32.20 -5.24
N SER A 11 24.91 -32.03 -4.96
CA SER A 11 25.46 -32.12 -3.61
C SER A 11 25.48 -30.78 -2.86
N LYS A 12 25.14 -29.67 -3.53
CA LYS A 12 25.26 -28.30 -2.99
C LYS A 12 26.66 -27.99 -2.46
N THR A 13 27.69 -28.45 -3.17
CA THR A 13 29.10 -28.27 -2.76
C THR A 13 29.87 -27.42 -3.76
N LEU A 14 30.75 -26.55 -3.26
CA LEU A 14 31.72 -25.79 -4.06
C LEU A 14 33.09 -26.48 -3.96
N VAL A 15 33.63 -26.90 -5.11
CA VAL A 15 34.96 -27.52 -5.19
C VAL A 15 35.95 -26.49 -5.69
N LEU A 16 36.98 -26.18 -4.90
CA LEU A 16 38.04 -25.25 -5.25
C LEU A 16 39.22 -26.00 -5.88
N TYR A 17 39.78 -25.45 -6.94
CA TYR A 17 40.99 -25.95 -7.58
C TYR A 17 42.13 -24.97 -7.33
N LEU A 18 43.08 -25.40 -6.51
CA LEU A 18 44.28 -24.64 -6.22
C LEU A 18 45.15 -24.56 -7.47
N THR A 19 45.58 -23.35 -7.83
CA THR A 19 46.52 -23.11 -8.96
C THR A 19 47.97 -23.34 -8.55
N CYS A 20 48.26 -23.30 -7.25
CA CYS A 20 49.55 -23.64 -6.64
C CYS A 20 49.33 -24.39 -5.31
N CYS A 21 50.32 -24.38 -4.43
CA CYS A 21 50.23 -24.94 -3.08
C CYS A 21 49.55 -23.97 -2.09
N LEU A 22 48.82 -24.55 -1.12
CA LEU A 22 48.46 -23.86 0.11
C LEU A 22 49.65 -23.97 1.06
N GLU A 23 50.39 -22.87 1.26
CA GLU A 23 51.59 -22.87 2.10
C GLU A 23 51.25 -22.83 3.60
N CYS A 24 52.04 -23.53 4.40
CA CYS A 24 51.91 -23.49 5.86
C CYS A 24 52.05 -22.06 6.39
N ASN A 25 51.18 -21.66 7.31
CA ASN A 25 51.17 -20.33 7.93
C ASN A 25 51.00 -19.16 6.93
N LYS A 26 50.41 -19.42 5.76
CA LYS A 26 49.97 -18.38 4.83
C LYS A 26 48.45 -18.31 4.81
N ASP A 27 47.93 -17.13 5.09
CA ASP A 27 46.50 -16.88 4.97
C ASP A 27 46.09 -16.86 3.50
N ILE A 28 44.99 -17.54 3.20
CA ILE A 28 44.31 -17.45 1.92
C ILE A 28 42.94 -16.84 2.12
N SER A 29 42.57 -15.90 1.24
CA SER A 29 41.25 -15.30 1.22
C SER A 29 40.72 -15.31 -0.20
N PHE A 30 39.46 -15.73 -0.35
CA PHE A 30 38.74 -15.72 -1.61
C PHE A 30 37.27 -15.45 -1.32
N SER A 31 36.54 -15.04 -2.35
CA SER A 31 35.11 -14.77 -2.27
C SER A 31 34.42 -15.34 -3.49
N PHE A 32 33.16 -15.71 -3.31
CA PHE A 32 32.29 -16.22 -4.35
C PHE A 32 30.85 -15.80 -4.01
N ASP A 33 30.02 -15.70 -5.04
CA ASP A 33 28.64 -15.29 -4.87
C ASP A 33 27.73 -16.52 -4.91
N LEU A 34 26.80 -16.59 -3.96
CA LEU A 34 25.68 -17.54 -3.96
C LEU A 34 24.38 -16.75 -3.83
N TRP A 35 23.32 -17.31 -4.39
CA TRP A 35 21.98 -16.78 -4.20
C TRP A 35 21.33 -17.46 -3.01
N ASN A 36 20.68 -16.67 -2.17
CA ASN A 36 19.83 -17.21 -1.12
C ASN A 36 18.66 -18.00 -1.74
N PRO A 37 18.17 -19.05 -1.04
CA PRO A 37 17.02 -19.82 -1.50
C PRO A 37 15.76 -18.96 -1.57
N LYS A 38 14.77 -19.39 -2.36
CA LYS A 38 13.49 -18.69 -2.52
C LYS A 38 12.58 -18.73 -1.29
N ASN A 39 12.90 -19.55 -0.29
CA ASN A 39 12.12 -19.66 0.94
C ASN A 39 12.17 -18.33 1.70
N CYS A 40 11.05 -17.94 2.32
CA CYS A 40 11.03 -16.69 3.09
C CYS A 40 11.85 -16.70 4.36
N SER A 41 12.07 -17.88 4.95
CA SER A 41 12.87 -17.98 6.15
C SER A 41 13.69 -19.25 6.12
N GLN A 42 14.93 -19.12 6.57
CA GLN A 42 15.86 -20.21 6.75
C GLN A 42 16.78 -19.86 7.91
N ALA A 43 16.92 -20.77 8.86
CA ALA A 43 17.95 -20.66 9.88
C ALA A 43 19.35 -20.63 9.24
N GLY A 44 20.30 -19.98 9.89
CA GLY A 44 21.69 -20.02 9.47
C GLY A 44 22.21 -21.46 9.36
N GLN A 45 23.13 -21.67 8.43
CA GLN A 45 23.72 -22.97 8.14
C GLN A 45 25.13 -23.07 8.71
N THR A 46 25.45 -24.25 9.25
CA THR A 46 26.83 -24.61 9.56
C THR A 46 27.55 -25.04 8.29
N ILE A 47 28.57 -24.28 7.89
CA ILE A 47 29.39 -24.59 6.73
C ILE A 47 30.64 -25.35 7.17
N SER A 48 31.05 -26.35 6.39
CA SER A 48 32.31 -27.07 6.61
C SER A 48 33.22 -26.94 5.40
N ILE A 49 34.53 -26.86 5.64
CA ILE A 49 35.57 -26.94 4.62
C ILE A 49 36.34 -28.24 4.81
N GLY A 50 36.73 -28.88 3.72
CA GLY A 50 37.39 -30.17 3.79
C GLY A 50 38.16 -30.51 2.53
N THR A 51 38.97 -31.56 2.63
CA THR A 51 39.70 -32.15 1.51
C THR A 51 38.89 -33.28 0.90
N TRP A 52 38.89 -33.38 -0.43
CA TRP A 52 38.20 -34.45 -1.15
C TRP A 52 39.21 -35.32 -1.90
N ASN A 53 39.11 -36.64 -1.76
CA ASN A 53 39.98 -37.56 -2.50
C ASN A 53 39.36 -37.86 -3.88
N GLY A 54 39.88 -37.17 -4.90
CA GLY A 54 39.48 -37.33 -6.31
C GLY A 54 40.20 -38.42 -7.09
N GLY A 55 40.96 -39.32 -6.45
CA GLY A 55 41.32 -40.60 -7.07
C GLY A 55 42.78 -40.83 -7.50
N TYR A 56 43.75 -39.97 -7.17
CA TYR A 56 45.16 -40.23 -7.52
C TYR A 56 46.19 -40.14 -6.38
N ASN A 57 45.91 -39.52 -5.22
CA ASN A 57 46.97 -39.18 -4.25
C ASN A 57 46.70 -39.52 -2.76
N ASN A 58 45.71 -40.36 -2.44
CA ASN A 58 45.40 -40.75 -1.03
C ASN A 58 45.39 -39.55 -0.04
N VAL A 59 44.98 -38.36 -0.48
CA VAL A 59 44.88 -37.21 0.40
C VAL A 59 43.88 -37.55 1.49
N PRO A 60 44.23 -37.43 2.77
CA PRO A 60 43.29 -37.65 3.87
C PRO A 60 42.04 -36.84 3.62
N ILE A 61 40.88 -37.49 3.68
CA ILE A 61 39.59 -36.81 3.65
C ILE A 61 39.37 -36.32 5.06
N ASP A 62 39.26 -35.01 5.20
CA ASP A 62 38.94 -34.37 6.48
C ASP A 62 37.88 -33.30 6.25
N SER A 63 37.13 -32.98 7.30
CA SER A 63 36.09 -31.96 7.29
C SER A 63 36.09 -31.16 8.58
N PHE A 64 36.22 -29.85 8.46
CA PHE A 64 36.25 -28.92 9.57
C PHE A 64 35.06 -27.97 9.48
N GLN A 65 34.29 -27.86 10.56
CA GLN A 65 33.25 -26.84 10.66
C GLN A 65 33.89 -25.46 10.73
N MET A 66 33.37 -24.54 9.92
CA MET A 66 33.70 -23.13 10.01
C MET A 66 32.97 -22.51 11.21
N THR A 67 33.54 -21.43 11.75
CA THR A 67 33.08 -20.85 13.03
C THR A 67 31.75 -20.09 12.96
N SER A 68 31.32 -19.66 11.77
CA SER A 68 30.08 -18.92 11.60
C SER A 68 28.87 -19.86 11.41
N THR A 69 27.75 -19.50 12.05
CA THR A 69 26.49 -20.26 11.97
C THR A 69 25.36 -19.50 11.28
N ASP A 70 25.48 -18.17 11.08
CA ASP A 70 24.45 -17.34 10.43
C ASP A 70 24.64 -17.22 8.90
N ILE A 71 25.43 -18.11 8.31
CA ILE A 71 25.68 -18.14 6.85
C ILE A 71 24.46 -18.69 6.14
N LEU A 72 24.09 -18.07 5.00
CA LEU A 72 22.86 -18.39 4.25
C LEU A 72 21.57 -18.27 5.09
N MET A 73 21.59 -17.52 6.20
CA MET A 73 20.37 -17.19 6.93
C MET A 73 19.45 -16.34 6.04
N VAL A 74 18.15 -16.65 6.07
CA VAL A 74 17.12 -15.86 5.39
C VAL A 74 16.09 -15.44 6.42
N GLU A 75 15.90 -14.13 6.55
CA GLU A 75 14.89 -13.54 7.43
C GLU A 75 13.56 -13.40 6.72
N GLN A 76 12.47 -13.72 7.45
CA GLN A 76 11.11 -13.52 6.98
C GLN A 76 10.88 -12.04 6.61
N PRO A 77 10.51 -11.73 5.36
CA PRO A 77 10.18 -10.37 4.98
C PRO A 77 8.97 -9.85 5.76
N MET A 78 9.12 -8.67 6.36
CA MET A 78 8.08 -7.98 7.10
C MET A 78 8.20 -6.46 6.92
N PHE A 79 7.04 -5.79 6.96
CA PHE A 79 7.02 -4.34 7.06
C PHE A 79 7.25 -3.93 8.53
N LEU A 80 8.18 -3.01 8.77
CA LEU A 80 8.59 -2.60 10.12
C LEU A 80 7.74 -1.44 10.66
N HIS A 81 7.54 -0.40 9.84
CA HIS A 81 6.69 0.74 10.17
C HIS A 81 5.64 0.90 9.10
N THR A 82 4.37 0.84 9.48
CA THR A 82 3.24 0.99 8.56
C THR A 82 2.23 1.98 9.11
N SER A 83 1.77 2.90 8.25
CA SER A 83 0.66 3.80 8.58
C SER A 83 -0.09 4.22 7.33
N VAL A 84 -1.33 4.65 7.49
CA VAL A 84 -2.11 5.33 6.46
C VAL A 84 -2.88 6.49 7.07
N GLU A 85 -2.87 7.62 6.37
CA GLU A 85 -3.57 8.84 6.76
C GLU A 85 -4.39 9.36 5.57
N SER A 86 -5.54 9.99 5.85
CA SER A 86 -6.45 10.57 4.86
C SER A 86 -6.79 12.02 5.21
N THR A 87 -6.92 12.90 4.22
CA THR A 87 -7.11 14.34 4.48
C THR A 87 -8.55 14.78 4.76
N SER A 88 -9.55 14.01 4.34
CA SER A 88 -10.97 14.36 4.52
C SER A 88 -11.82 13.20 5.00
N LYS A 89 -12.84 13.52 5.80
CA LYS A 89 -13.92 12.61 6.26
C LYS A 89 -15.30 13.05 5.76
N ILE A 90 -15.35 13.99 4.80
CA ILE A 90 -16.59 14.55 4.27
C ILE A 90 -17.11 13.62 3.15
N PRO A 91 -18.42 13.29 3.11
CA PRO A 91 -19.01 12.49 2.03
C PRO A 91 -18.76 13.09 0.64
N CYS A 92 -18.44 12.23 -0.34
CA CYS A 92 -18.08 12.58 -1.73
C CYS A 92 -16.97 13.64 -1.88
N ASP A 93 -16.18 13.89 -0.84
CA ASP A 93 -15.02 14.76 -0.92
C ASP A 93 -13.81 13.98 -1.44
N LEU A 94 -12.92 14.68 -2.13
CA LEU A 94 -11.68 14.09 -2.64
C LEU A 94 -10.64 14.08 -1.52
N SER A 95 -10.27 12.90 -1.05
CA SER A 95 -9.32 12.72 0.05
C SER A 95 -7.97 12.24 -0.47
N ASN A 96 -6.89 12.87 -0.02
CA ASN A 96 -5.52 12.40 -0.26
C ASN A 96 -5.18 11.33 0.77
N TYR A 97 -4.76 10.17 0.30
CA TYR A 97 -4.27 9.07 1.11
C TYR A 97 -2.75 9.06 1.05
N THR A 98 -2.10 9.02 2.22
CA THR A 98 -0.65 8.84 2.34
C THR A 98 -0.38 7.55 3.11
N VAL A 99 0.12 6.55 2.41
CA VAL A 99 0.56 5.27 3.00
C VAL A 99 2.05 5.33 3.25
N LYS A 100 2.50 5.06 4.47
CA LYS A 100 3.93 5.02 4.82
C LYS A 100 4.33 3.58 5.15
N LEU A 101 5.45 3.12 4.59
CA LEU A 101 6.00 1.79 4.87
C LEU A 101 7.53 1.76 4.96
N SER A 102 8.09 0.84 5.74
CA SER A 102 9.51 0.45 5.72
C SER A 102 9.64 -1.07 5.84
N SER A 103 10.81 -1.63 5.50
CA SER A 103 10.99 -3.08 5.37
C SER A 103 12.28 -3.55 6.05
N ASN A 104 12.27 -4.75 6.64
CA ASN A 104 13.48 -5.39 7.17
C ASN A 104 14.37 -6.00 6.08
N VAL A 105 13.81 -6.21 4.88
CA VAL A 105 14.54 -6.68 3.70
C VAL A 105 14.48 -5.65 2.57
N ARG A 106 15.40 -5.76 1.61
CA ARG A 106 15.31 -4.96 0.37
C ARG A 106 14.09 -5.38 -0.44
N ILE A 107 13.36 -4.40 -0.98
CA ILE A 107 12.26 -4.63 -1.92
C ILE A 107 12.75 -4.23 -3.32
N PRO A 108 13.00 -5.17 -4.24
CA PRO A 108 13.45 -4.85 -5.59
C PRO A 108 12.42 -4.05 -6.40
N THR A 109 12.89 -3.37 -7.45
CA THR A 109 12.02 -2.79 -8.49
C THR A 109 11.12 -3.89 -9.09
N ASN A 110 9.94 -3.49 -9.58
CA ASN A 110 8.87 -4.35 -10.10
C ASN A 110 8.26 -5.33 -9.08
N THR A 111 8.60 -5.21 -7.79
CA THR A 111 7.86 -5.94 -6.75
C THR A 111 6.44 -5.39 -6.67
N LYS A 112 5.44 -6.25 -6.82
CA LYS A 112 4.04 -5.87 -6.69
C LYS A 112 3.67 -5.63 -5.23
N ILE A 113 3.26 -4.42 -4.92
CA ILE A 113 2.66 -4.04 -3.64
C ILE A 113 1.14 -4.07 -3.79
N THR A 114 0.46 -4.66 -2.80
CA THR A 114 -0.99 -4.74 -2.74
C THR A 114 -1.48 -4.14 -1.43
N ILE A 115 -2.40 -3.19 -1.51
CA ILE A 115 -3.05 -2.54 -0.38
C ILE A 115 -4.53 -2.92 -0.41
N THR A 116 -5.07 -3.34 0.72
CA THR A 116 -6.47 -3.77 0.85
C THR A 116 -7.28 -2.80 1.70
N GLY A 117 -8.60 -2.93 1.67
CA GLY A 117 -9.53 -2.20 2.55
C GLY A 117 -10.19 -0.98 1.91
N PHE A 118 -9.91 -0.70 0.63
CA PHE A 118 -10.49 0.43 -0.12
C PHE A 118 -11.81 0.05 -0.80
N SER A 119 -12.69 -0.64 -0.06
CA SER A 119 -13.90 -1.30 -0.56
C SER A 119 -14.95 -0.38 -1.15
N ASP A 120 -15.06 0.84 -0.62
CA ASP A 120 -16.09 1.82 -0.99
C ASP A 120 -15.47 3.17 -1.43
N GLY A 121 -14.15 3.20 -1.65
CA GLY A 121 -13.48 4.35 -2.24
C GLY A 121 -13.85 4.48 -3.71
N ARG A 122 -14.11 5.70 -4.19
CA ARG A 122 -14.40 5.93 -5.62
C ARG A 122 -13.25 6.67 -6.29
N LEU A 123 -12.85 6.27 -7.50
CA LEU A 123 -11.80 6.95 -8.23
C LEU A 123 -12.26 8.29 -8.81
N LYS A 124 -11.29 9.19 -9.02
CA LYS A 124 -11.45 10.51 -9.66
C LYS A 124 -12.00 10.43 -11.10
N PHE A 125 -11.94 9.26 -11.74
CA PHE A 125 -12.33 9.05 -13.13
C PHE A 125 -13.59 8.20 -13.26
N LEU A 126 -14.74 8.78 -12.93
CA LEU A 126 -15.91 8.58 -13.76
C LEU A 126 -16.34 9.99 -14.17
N SER A 127 -15.87 10.44 -15.34
CA SER A 127 -16.72 11.31 -16.15
C SER A 127 -18.00 10.54 -16.35
N VAL A 128 -19.01 10.83 -15.55
CA VAL A 128 -20.38 10.42 -15.79
C VAL A 128 -20.70 10.97 -17.18
N ASN A 129 -20.65 10.11 -18.20
CA ASN A 129 -21.36 10.44 -19.43
C ASN A 129 -22.79 10.76 -19.00
N ALA A 130 -23.36 11.84 -19.52
CA ALA A 130 -24.66 12.42 -19.14
C ALA A 130 -25.89 11.49 -19.29
N THR A 131 -25.67 10.18 -19.42
CA THR A 131 -26.63 9.10 -19.52
C THR A 131 -26.78 8.28 -18.22
N GLY A 132 -26.05 8.61 -17.14
CA GLY A 132 -26.23 7.97 -15.83
C GLY A 132 -25.81 6.49 -15.77
N ASN A 133 -25.04 6.02 -16.75
CA ASN A 133 -24.53 4.65 -16.75
C ASN A 133 -23.08 4.65 -16.23
N GLU A 134 -22.88 4.24 -14.97
CA GLU A 134 -21.55 3.99 -14.42
C GLU A 134 -20.89 2.91 -15.29
N SER A 135 -19.85 3.27 -16.05
CA SER A 135 -19.07 2.28 -16.79
C SER A 135 -18.28 1.44 -15.78
N SER A 136 -18.90 0.35 -15.37
CA SER A 136 -18.41 -0.65 -14.41
C SER A 136 -17.27 -1.50 -14.96
N THR A 137 -16.25 -0.91 -15.58
CA THR A 137 -14.98 -1.62 -15.70
C THR A 137 -14.43 -1.70 -14.27
N CYS A 138 -14.59 -2.86 -13.63
CA CYS A 138 -14.26 -3.16 -12.22
C CYS A 138 -12.80 -2.89 -11.82
N THR A 139 -12.00 -2.39 -12.76
CA THR A 139 -10.60 -2.09 -12.62
C THR A 139 -10.31 -0.74 -13.25
N SER A 140 -9.68 0.18 -12.53
CA SER A 140 -9.25 1.46 -13.10
C SER A 140 -7.87 1.90 -12.61
N ARG A 141 -7.24 2.78 -13.38
CA ARG A 141 -5.90 3.29 -13.10
C ARG A 141 -5.97 4.37 -12.04
N VAL A 142 -5.01 4.34 -11.12
CA VAL A 142 -4.86 5.34 -10.05
C VAL A 142 -3.50 5.98 -10.21
N LEU A 143 -3.48 7.30 -10.39
CA LEU A 143 -2.23 8.05 -10.35
C LEU A 143 -1.73 8.08 -8.91
N MET A 144 -0.46 7.71 -8.73
CA MET A 144 0.19 7.67 -7.43
C MET A 144 1.55 8.35 -7.49
N ASP A 145 1.91 9.05 -6.42
CA ASP A 145 3.29 9.49 -6.20
C ASP A 145 3.94 8.57 -5.17
N VAL A 146 5.01 7.90 -5.59
CA VAL A 146 5.84 7.08 -4.73
C VAL A 146 7.06 7.88 -4.33
N VAL A 147 7.20 8.14 -3.03
CA VAL A 147 8.30 8.89 -2.44
C VAL A 147 9.19 7.93 -1.67
N VAL A 148 10.42 7.72 -2.12
CA VAL A 148 11.44 6.99 -1.37
C VAL A 148 12.27 7.99 -0.58
N ILE A 149 12.43 7.74 0.71
CA ILE A 149 13.09 8.65 1.65
C ILE A 149 14.22 7.90 2.36
N ASN A 150 15.43 8.44 2.31
CA ASN A 150 16.55 7.91 3.08
C ASN A 150 16.40 8.30 4.56
N ASN A 151 16.48 7.34 5.48
CA ASN A 151 16.25 7.63 6.90
C ASN A 151 17.41 8.39 7.57
N SER A 152 18.63 8.33 7.02
CA SER A 152 19.80 9.02 7.58
C SER A 152 19.92 10.46 7.08
N THR A 153 19.56 10.72 5.82
CA THR A 153 19.79 12.03 5.18
C THR A 153 18.50 12.81 4.93
N ASP A 154 17.34 12.17 5.10
CA ASP A 154 16.01 12.69 4.70
C ASP A 154 15.92 13.11 3.23
N SER A 155 16.85 12.67 2.37
CA SER A 155 16.77 12.87 0.93
C SER A 155 15.56 12.15 0.36
N LYS A 156 14.78 12.85 -0.47
CA LYS A 156 13.53 12.34 -1.05
C LYS A 156 13.66 12.21 -2.56
N GLU A 157 13.21 11.08 -3.08
CA GLU A 157 13.04 10.85 -4.50
C GLU A 157 11.58 10.53 -4.76
N THR A 158 10.94 11.26 -5.68
CA THR A 158 9.52 11.11 -5.99
C THR A 158 9.36 10.62 -7.43
N ILE A 159 8.60 9.56 -7.60
CA ILE A 159 8.29 8.95 -8.90
C ILE A 159 6.77 8.81 -9.01
N SER A 160 6.19 9.46 -10.01
CA SER A 160 4.78 9.29 -10.33
C SER A 160 4.58 8.03 -11.16
N ILE A 161 3.63 7.19 -10.75
CA ILE A 161 3.30 5.91 -11.39
C ILE A 161 1.78 5.75 -11.56
N GLU A 162 1.40 4.81 -12.42
CA GLU A 162 0.03 4.32 -12.50
C GLU A 162 -0.08 3.01 -11.72
N GLY A 163 -0.83 3.02 -10.63
CA GLY A 163 -1.30 1.79 -10.02
C GLY A 163 -2.68 1.39 -10.53
N HIS A 164 -3.21 0.32 -9.97
CA HIS A 164 -4.44 -0.31 -10.40
C HIS A 164 -5.33 -0.55 -9.20
N TRP A 165 -6.54 0.00 -9.24
CA TRP A 165 -7.57 -0.26 -8.26
C TRP A 165 -8.60 -1.20 -8.85
N ASN A 166 -8.95 -2.23 -8.10
CA ASN A 166 -9.99 -3.17 -8.44
C ASN A 166 -11.10 -3.08 -7.39
N ALA A 167 -12.28 -2.61 -7.82
CA ALA A 167 -13.43 -2.43 -6.96
C ALA A 167 -14.03 -3.76 -6.48
N SER A 168 -13.94 -4.83 -7.29
CA SER A 168 -14.53 -6.13 -6.93
C SER A 168 -13.67 -6.91 -5.93
N THR A 169 -12.36 -6.70 -5.93
CA THR A 169 -11.43 -7.31 -4.97
C THR A 169 -11.01 -6.36 -3.86
N GLU A 170 -11.38 -5.07 -3.95
CA GLU A 170 -11.04 -4.01 -2.99
C GLU A 170 -9.52 -3.80 -2.84
N LEU A 171 -8.78 -4.07 -3.92
CA LEU A 171 -7.32 -4.02 -3.95
C LEU A 171 -6.82 -2.80 -4.72
N ILE A 172 -5.86 -2.10 -4.13
CA ILE A 172 -4.99 -1.17 -4.84
C ILE A 172 -3.64 -1.87 -5.02
N THR A 173 -3.15 -1.93 -6.25
CA THR A 173 -1.86 -2.56 -6.57
C THR A 173 -0.97 -1.62 -7.36
N PHE A 174 0.33 -1.68 -7.14
CA PHE A 174 1.33 -0.98 -7.94
C PHE A 174 2.65 -1.75 -7.90
N ASP A 175 3.46 -1.57 -8.93
CA ASP A 175 4.80 -2.16 -8.98
C ASP A 175 5.82 -1.14 -8.47
N MET A 176 6.75 -1.59 -7.62
CA MET A 176 7.80 -0.73 -7.07
C MET A 176 8.63 -0.09 -8.20
N PRO A 177 8.65 1.24 -8.35
CA PRO A 177 9.37 1.88 -9.44
C PRO A 177 10.89 1.75 -9.27
N GLN A 178 11.35 1.63 -8.02
CA GLN A 178 12.75 1.47 -7.67
C GLN A 178 12.95 0.61 -6.43
N GLU A 179 14.19 0.22 -6.16
CA GLU A 179 14.52 -0.55 -4.97
C GLU A 179 14.26 0.25 -3.68
N LEU A 180 13.54 -0.34 -2.73
CA LEU A 180 13.47 0.14 -1.36
C LEU A 180 14.51 -0.60 -0.51
N ARG A 181 15.51 0.12 -0.04
CA ARG A 181 16.51 -0.42 0.89
C ARG A 181 16.01 -0.41 2.34
N THR A 182 16.67 -1.18 3.20
CA THR A 182 16.29 -1.36 4.61
C THR A 182 16.50 -0.09 5.45
N ASP A 183 17.37 0.81 5.01
CA ASP A 183 17.63 2.14 5.59
C ASP A 183 16.74 3.24 4.97
N HIS A 184 15.75 2.88 4.15
CA HIS A 184 14.81 3.81 3.54
C HIS A 184 13.38 3.57 4.03
N ARG A 185 12.53 4.58 3.89
CA ARG A 185 11.07 4.50 4.04
C ARG A 185 10.38 4.95 2.77
N LEU A 186 9.19 4.42 2.52
CA LEU A 186 8.36 4.70 1.37
C LEU A 186 7.13 5.50 1.83
N GLU A 187 6.76 6.54 1.09
CA GLU A 187 5.43 7.12 1.15
C GLU A 187 4.74 6.92 -0.21
N VAL A 188 3.51 6.44 -0.23
CA VAL A 188 2.69 6.31 -1.44
C VAL A 188 1.49 7.23 -1.29
N LYS A 189 1.32 8.16 -2.23
CA LYS A 189 0.28 9.19 -2.19
C LYS A 189 -0.66 9.01 -3.37
N PHE A 190 -1.96 8.99 -3.10
CA PHE A 190 -2.99 8.91 -4.13
C PHE A 190 -4.29 9.54 -3.64
N GLN A 191 -5.25 9.74 -4.55
CA GLN A 191 -6.53 10.39 -4.24
C GLN A 191 -7.70 9.45 -4.51
N LEU A 192 -8.66 9.41 -3.58
CA LEU A 192 -9.96 8.76 -3.75
C LEU A 192 -11.07 9.67 -3.21
N TYR A 193 -12.25 9.58 -3.82
CA TYR A 193 -13.46 10.13 -3.24
C TYR A 193 -13.92 9.27 -2.07
N ASN A 194 -14.29 9.95 -0.99
CA ASN A 194 -15.00 9.34 0.12
C ASN A 194 -16.39 8.85 -0.32
N PRO A 195 -16.88 7.73 0.23
CA PRO A 195 -18.22 7.27 -0.06
C PRO A 195 -19.28 8.31 0.33
N ALA A 196 -20.44 8.26 -0.34
CA ALA A 196 -21.56 9.17 -0.09
C ALA A 196 -22.29 8.84 1.23
N SER A 197 -22.27 7.57 1.63
CA SER A 197 -22.88 7.11 2.88
C SER A 197 -21.89 7.24 4.04
N PRO A 198 -22.39 7.49 5.27
CA PRO A 198 -21.53 7.42 6.45
C PRO A 198 -20.90 6.03 6.55
N PHE A 199 -19.61 6.01 6.88
CA PHE A 199 -18.85 4.78 6.98
C PHE A 199 -17.91 4.87 8.18
N SER A 200 -17.87 3.83 9.02
CA SER A 200 -16.99 3.76 10.19
C SER A 200 -15.51 3.53 9.83
N GLY A 201 -15.23 3.46 8.54
CA GLY A 201 -13.94 3.11 7.99
C GLY A 201 -13.70 1.60 7.92
N SER A 202 -12.71 1.23 7.12
CA SER A 202 -12.25 -0.15 6.92
C SER A 202 -10.80 -0.29 7.37
N THR A 203 -10.44 -1.46 7.92
CA THR A 203 -9.04 -1.75 8.25
C THR A 203 -8.25 -2.05 6.98
N SER A 204 -7.27 -1.21 6.69
CA SER A 204 -6.35 -1.39 5.58
C SER A 204 -5.13 -2.23 5.97
N LYS A 205 -4.67 -3.05 5.02
CA LYS A 205 -3.46 -3.89 5.14
C LYS A 205 -2.60 -3.73 3.90
N VAL A 206 -1.32 -4.04 4.03
CA VAL A 206 -0.36 -4.09 2.92
C VAL A 206 0.25 -5.49 2.80
N LYS A 207 0.45 -5.92 1.57
CA LYS A 207 1.03 -7.21 1.18
C LYS A 207 2.02 -7.01 0.04
N ALA A 208 3.04 -7.85 0.00
CA ALA A 208 3.99 -7.94 -1.09
C ALA A 208 4.53 -9.37 -1.18
N MET A 209 5.12 -9.70 -2.33
CA MET A 209 5.73 -11.01 -2.58
C MET A 209 7.06 -10.84 -3.29
N LEU A 210 8.10 -11.49 -2.78
CA LEU A 210 9.42 -11.59 -3.40
C LEU A 210 9.56 -12.94 -4.10
N CYS A 211 10.28 -12.96 -5.23
CA CYS A 211 10.67 -14.19 -5.93
C CYS A 211 9.48 -15.13 -6.25
N ASP A 212 8.29 -14.57 -6.47
CA ASP A 212 7.02 -15.26 -6.80
C ASP A 212 6.52 -16.29 -5.77
N SER A 213 7.19 -16.42 -4.64
CA SER A 213 6.93 -17.49 -3.67
C SER A 213 7.15 -17.07 -2.22
N CYS A 214 7.90 -15.99 -2.00
CA CYS A 214 8.12 -15.48 -0.66
C CYS A 214 7.17 -14.32 -0.32
N GLN A 215 6.11 -14.61 0.41
CA GLN A 215 5.16 -13.60 0.87
C GLN A 215 5.68 -12.84 2.09
N PHE A 216 5.51 -11.53 2.11
CA PHE A 216 5.64 -10.72 3.32
C PHE A 216 4.62 -11.13 4.38
N THR A 217 4.98 -11.01 5.65
CA THR A 217 4.01 -11.07 6.75
C THR A 217 2.99 -9.92 6.58
N ASP A 218 1.69 -10.25 6.61
CA ASP A 218 0.60 -9.27 6.50
C ASP A 218 0.77 -8.15 7.55
N ALA A 219 0.79 -6.90 7.12
CA ALA A 219 0.92 -5.74 8.01
C ALA A 219 -0.32 -4.83 7.95
N LYS A 220 -0.80 -4.37 9.11
CA LYS A 220 -1.91 -3.41 9.21
C LYS A 220 -1.39 -1.99 8.95
N LEU A 221 -2.07 -1.26 8.07
CA LEU A 221 -1.76 0.16 7.81
C LEU A 221 -2.54 1.08 8.76
N GLY A 222 -3.82 0.77 9.04
CA GLY A 222 -4.69 1.65 9.82
C GLY A 222 -6.14 1.57 9.37
N ASN A 223 -6.97 2.50 9.80
CA ASN A 223 -8.35 2.65 9.33
C ASN A 223 -8.40 3.71 8.23
N ILE A 224 -9.20 3.46 7.20
CA ILE A 224 -9.37 4.34 6.03
C ILE A 224 -10.85 4.52 5.70
N LEU A 225 -11.17 5.49 4.85
CA LEU A 225 -12.54 5.77 4.40
C LEU A 225 -13.52 6.08 5.55
N GLU A 226 -13.05 6.58 6.68
CA GLU A 226 -13.95 7.03 7.73
C GLU A 226 -14.71 8.28 7.25
N VAL A 227 -16.04 8.16 7.14
CA VAL A 227 -16.92 9.21 6.61
C VAL A 227 -17.95 9.60 7.65
N SER A 228 -17.98 10.90 7.96
CA SER A 228 -18.90 11.50 8.91
C SER A 228 -20.35 11.45 8.41
N SER A 229 -21.29 11.19 9.33
CA SER A 229 -22.72 11.32 9.04
C SER A 229 -23.13 12.78 8.83
N ILE A 230 -23.95 13.01 7.80
CA ILE A 230 -24.59 14.30 7.57
C ILE A 230 -25.66 14.55 8.65
N GLY A 231 -25.66 15.75 9.20
CA GLY A 231 -26.65 16.25 10.15
C GLY A 231 -26.70 17.77 10.17
N PHE A 232 -27.74 18.34 10.79
CA PHE A 232 -27.91 19.78 10.92
C PHE A 232 -27.74 20.21 12.38
N THR A 233 -26.79 21.11 12.64
CA THR A 233 -26.54 21.71 13.95
C THR A 233 -27.52 22.84 14.25
N THR A 234 -27.93 23.61 13.23
CA THR A 234 -29.03 24.57 13.30
C THR A 234 -30.18 24.08 12.43
N LYS A 235 -31.40 24.12 12.98
CA LYS A 235 -32.64 23.67 12.34
C LYS A 235 -33.81 24.51 12.81
N GLU A 236 -33.84 25.76 12.37
CA GLU A 236 -34.86 26.73 12.76
C GLU A 236 -35.80 27.03 11.59
N ILE A 237 -37.06 27.24 11.93
CA ILE A 237 -38.11 27.61 10.97
C ILE A 237 -38.99 28.68 11.60
N TRP A 238 -39.35 29.67 10.80
CA TRP A 238 -40.18 30.81 11.21
C TRP A 238 -41.13 31.20 10.09
N GLN A 239 -42.24 31.85 10.44
CA GLN A 239 -43.21 32.37 9.48
C GLN A 239 -43.54 33.85 9.76
N SER A 240 -43.75 34.63 8.71
CA SER A 240 -44.05 36.06 8.84
C SER A 240 -45.47 36.39 9.27
N SER A 241 -46.45 35.51 9.00
CA SER A 241 -47.86 35.75 9.32
C SER A 241 -48.61 34.46 9.70
N PRO A 242 -49.33 34.43 10.83
CA PRO A 242 -50.19 33.30 11.21
C PRO A 242 -51.66 33.45 10.77
N TRP A 243 -52.03 34.55 10.09
CA TRP A 243 -53.43 34.88 9.82
C TRP A 243 -53.99 34.21 8.56
N PRO A 244 -55.28 33.83 8.53
CA PRO A 244 -55.91 33.23 7.36
C PRO A 244 -56.02 34.21 6.19
N CYS A 245 -55.98 33.69 4.96
CA CYS A 245 -56.16 34.44 3.71
C CYS A 245 -55.11 35.56 3.44
N CYS A 246 -53.99 35.58 4.15
CA CYS A 246 -52.86 36.44 3.81
C CYS A 246 -52.02 35.83 2.68
N ASP A 247 -51.78 36.59 1.63
CA ASP A 247 -51.05 36.23 0.40
C ASP A 247 -49.52 36.37 0.52
N ASN A 248 -49.02 36.86 1.66
CA ASN A 248 -47.59 37.16 1.89
C ASN A 248 -47.01 36.46 3.15
N ASN A 249 -47.45 35.24 3.47
CA ASN A 249 -46.81 34.46 4.54
C ASN A 249 -45.46 33.87 4.04
N GLN A 250 -44.35 34.46 4.48
CA GLN A 250 -43.01 33.99 4.17
C GLN A 250 -42.56 32.98 5.21
N ILE A 251 -42.16 31.79 4.76
CA ILE A 251 -41.52 30.78 5.61
C ILE A 251 -40.00 30.94 5.47
N THR A 252 -39.35 31.29 6.58
CA THR A 252 -37.89 31.41 6.65
C THR A 252 -37.31 30.18 7.33
N VAL A 253 -36.34 29.54 6.68
CA VAL A 253 -35.66 28.35 7.17
C VAL A 253 -34.18 28.66 7.34
N SER A 254 -33.65 28.42 8.54
CA SER A 254 -32.23 28.58 8.85
C SER A 254 -31.62 27.22 9.16
N LEU A 255 -30.69 26.79 8.32
CA LEU A 255 -30.01 25.50 8.42
C LEU A 255 -28.49 25.69 8.47
N VAL A 256 -27.84 24.96 9.36
CA VAL A 256 -26.37 24.82 9.39
C VAL A 256 -26.05 23.34 9.44
N SER A 257 -25.29 22.85 8.46
CA SER A 257 -24.85 21.45 8.40
C SER A 257 -23.61 21.23 9.25
N ASN A 258 -23.48 20.04 9.86
CA ASN A 258 -22.28 19.63 10.61
C ASN A 258 -21.08 19.31 9.69
N VAL A 259 -21.35 19.02 8.42
CA VAL A 259 -20.36 18.76 7.36
C VAL A 259 -20.76 19.49 6.08
N SER A 260 -19.80 19.80 5.22
CA SER A 260 -20.10 20.42 3.93
C SER A 260 -20.94 19.48 3.04
N LEU A 261 -22.03 20.00 2.48
CA LEU A 261 -22.84 19.31 1.48
C LEU A 261 -22.27 19.63 0.09
N LEU A 262 -21.43 18.75 -0.44
CA LEU A 262 -20.68 19.00 -1.68
C LEU A 262 -21.54 18.71 -2.91
N SER A 263 -21.43 19.55 -3.94
CA SER A 263 -22.12 19.34 -5.23
C SER A 263 -21.73 18.02 -5.91
N SER A 264 -20.55 17.47 -5.59
CA SER A 264 -20.13 16.12 -6.01
C SER A 264 -21.07 15.01 -5.52
N CYS A 265 -21.78 15.21 -4.41
CA CYS A 265 -22.83 14.31 -3.95
C CYS A 265 -24.21 14.59 -4.57
N SER A 266 -24.38 15.70 -5.30
CA SER A 266 -25.69 16.20 -5.76
C SER A 266 -26.76 16.19 -4.64
N PRO A 267 -26.51 16.84 -3.49
CA PRO A 267 -27.40 16.76 -2.33
C PRO A 267 -28.76 17.39 -2.64
N THR A 268 -29.84 16.76 -2.18
CA THR A 268 -31.19 17.30 -2.26
C THR A 268 -31.73 17.55 -0.86
N LEU A 269 -32.20 18.77 -0.60
CA LEU A 269 -32.91 19.12 0.64
C LEU A 269 -34.41 19.02 0.40
N THR A 270 -35.10 18.26 1.24
CA THR A 270 -36.55 18.10 1.16
C THR A 270 -37.18 18.57 2.46
N ILE A 271 -38.09 19.54 2.38
CA ILE A 271 -38.94 19.95 3.51
C ILE A 271 -40.26 19.20 3.36
N THR A 272 -40.66 18.47 4.40
CA THR A 272 -41.92 17.73 4.45
C THR A 272 -42.83 18.32 5.53
N GLY A 273 -44.12 17.95 5.53
CA GLY A 273 -45.07 18.42 6.54
C GLY A 273 -45.79 19.73 6.21
N LEU A 274 -45.53 20.32 5.04
CA LEU A 274 -46.26 21.49 4.50
C LEU A 274 -47.64 21.09 3.95
N ARG A 275 -48.47 20.42 4.77
CA ARG A 275 -49.82 19.99 4.39
C ARG A 275 -50.73 21.22 4.20
N ASP A 276 -51.66 21.12 3.25
CA ASP A 276 -52.66 22.13 2.94
C ASP A 276 -52.11 23.52 2.54
N ALA A 277 -50.80 23.62 2.30
CA ALA A 277 -50.16 24.83 1.83
C ALA A 277 -50.61 25.13 0.38
N ILE A 278 -51.00 26.38 0.13
CA ILE A 278 -51.43 26.85 -1.18
C ILE A 278 -50.29 27.71 -1.76
N VAL A 279 -49.92 27.45 -3.01
CA VAL A 279 -48.90 28.21 -3.75
C VAL A 279 -49.51 28.82 -5.00
N ASN A 280 -49.18 30.08 -5.28
CA ASN A 280 -49.70 30.80 -6.45
C ASN A 280 -48.98 30.40 -7.76
N ALA A 281 -47.91 29.61 -7.69
CA ALA A 281 -47.13 29.15 -8.84
C ALA A 281 -46.60 27.71 -8.61
N SER A 282 -46.33 27.00 -9.71
CA SER A 282 -45.72 25.65 -9.70
C SER A 282 -44.24 25.65 -9.37
N THR A 283 -43.60 26.83 -9.40
CA THR A 283 -42.18 27.04 -9.09
C THR A 283 -42.08 28.16 -8.05
N ILE A 284 -41.31 27.92 -6.99
CA ILE A 284 -41.07 28.87 -5.91
C ILE A 284 -39.62 29.35 -6.04
N ASN A 285 -39.41 30.66 -6.03
CA ASN A 285 -38.05 31.22 -5.95
C ASN A 285 -37.55 31.05 -4.51
N VAL A 286 -36.39 30.41 -4.34
CA VAL A 286 -35.68 30.19 -3.07
C VAL A 286 -34.42 31.02 -3.05
#